data_AF-A0A948KJ94-F1
#
_entry.id   AF-A0A948KJ94-F1
#
_cell.length_a   1.000
_cell.length_b   1.000
_cell.length_c   1.000
_cell.angle_alpha   90.00
_cell.angle_beta   90.00
_cell.angle_gamma   90.00
#
_symmetry.space_group_name_H-M   'P 1'
#
loop_
_entity.id
_entity.type
_entity.pdbx_description
1 polymer ?
#
loop_
_entity_poly.entity_id
_entity_poly.type
_entity_poly.pdbx_seq_one_letter_code
_entity_poly.pdbx_strand_id
1 'polypeptide(L)'
;MKRKFYLPILFVLLFVLVSCNGSGLKPISEMTAAEFSVYVHSVYNSQYDQYMVDVKQPNLSEDQKSILKIKKTVLTEMYDPMMLFTSYVKTGVIPPDELRMRVTNILSRLIELMK
;
A
#
# COMPACT_ATOMS: atom_id res chain seq x y z
N MET A 1 31.80 6.03 -44.60
CA MET A 1 30.74 5.03 -44.32
C MET A 1 30.50 4.93 -42.82
N LYS A 2 29.42 5.53 -42.29
CA LYS A 2 29.09 5.50 -40.84
C LYS A 2 28.23 4.27 -40.56
N ARG A 3 28.85 3.12 -40.28
CA ARG A 3 28.15 1.87 -39.96
C ARG A 3 27.67 1.87 -38.50
N LYS A 4 26.38 2.14 -38.35
CA LYS A 4 25.40 1.61 -37.37
C LYS A 4 26.01 0.84 -36.18
N PHE A 5 26.35 1.57 -35.10
CA PHE A 5 26.77 1.02 -33.80
C PHE A 5 25.63 1.06 -32.76
N TYR A 6 24.36 1.05 -33.21
CA TYR A 6 23.18 1.16 -32.33
C TYR A 6 22.57 -0.20 -31.93
N LEU A 7 23.07 -1.31 -32.49
CA LEU A 7 22.49 -2.63 -32.28
C LEU A 7 22.68 -3.21 -30.85
N PRO A 8 23.82 -3.01 -30.14
CA PRO A 8 23.98 -3.58 -28.80
C PRO A 8 23.25 -2.78 -27.71
N ILE A 9 23.01 -1.48 -27.92
CA ILE A 9 22.28 -0.62 -26.96
C ILE A 9 20.79 -0.98 -26.93
N LEU A 10 20.21 -1.33 -28.09
CA LEU A 10 18.82 -1.76 -28.19
C LEU A 10 18.56 -3.07 -27.43
N PHE A 11 19.54 -3.98 -27.40
CA PHE A 11 19.40 -5.28 -26.73
C PHE A 11 19.47 -5.17 -25.19
N VAL A 12 20.27 -4.23 -24.68
CA VAL A 12 20.34 -3.94 -23.24
C VAL A 12 19.06 -3.23 -22.77
N LEU A 13 18.47 -2.36 -23.60
CA LEU A 13 17.20 -1.70 -23.28
C LEU A 13 16.01 -2.68 -23.21
N LEU A 14 16.03 -3.73 -24.04
CA LEU A 14 15.01 -4.78 -24.06
C LEU A 14 15.03 -5.67 -22.79
N PHE A 15 16.18 -5.88 -22.17
CA PHE A 15 16.28 -6.65 -20.92
C PHE A 15 15.75 -5.91 -19.69
N VAL A 16 15.78 -4.57 -19.68
CA VAL A 16 15.23 -3.76 -18.59
C VAL A 16 13.69 -3.77 -18.59
N LEU A 17 13.06 -4.02 -19.74
CA LEU A 17 11.60 -4.05 -19.87
C LEU A 17 10.95 -5.38 -19.46
N VAL A 18 11.71 -6.47 -19.30
CA VAL A 18 11.16 -7.81 -18.96
C VAL A 18 11.04 -8.04 -17.44
N SER A 19 11.55 -7.13 -16.60
CA SER A 19 11.49 -7.27 -15.14
C SER A 19 10.25 -6.68 -14.47
N CYS A 20 9.25 -6.24 -15.23
CA CYS A 20 7.94 -5.82 -14.70
C CYS A 20 6.84 -6.84 -15.04
N ASN A 21 7.16 -8.14 -15.00
CA ASN A 21 6.13 -9.17 -14.98
C ASN A 21 5.62 -9.32 -13.55
N GLY A 22 4.41 -8.78 -13.34
CA GLY A 22 3.70 -8.79 -12.08
C GLY A 22 3.59 -10.20 -11.51
N SER A 23 4.36 -10.45 -10.46
CA SER A 23 3.88 -11.38 -9.43
C SER A 23 2.64 -10.71 -8.83
N GLY A 24 1.46 -11.26 -9.15
CA GLY A 24 0.25 -10.89 -8.44
C GLY A 24 0.52 -10.98 -6.95
N LEU A 25 0.21 -9.92 -6.21
CA LEU A 25 0.31 -9.94 -4.75
C LEU A 25 -0.44 -11.18 -4.25
N LYS A 26 0.22 -12.00 -3.41
CA LYS A 26 -0.43 -13.15 -2.79
C LYS A 26 -1.73 -12.69 -2.11
N PRO A 27 -2.81 -13.48 -2.13
CA PRO A 27 -4.00 -13.14 -1.36
C PRO A 27 -3.64 -13.02 0.12
N ILE A 28 -4.31 -12.11 0.84
CA ILE A 28 -4.03 -11.81 2.26
C ILE A 28 -4.05 -13.07 3.15
N SER A 29 -4.88 -14.05 2.79
CA SER A 29 -4.99 -15.35 3.48
C SER A 29 -3.71 -16.19 3.40
N GLU A 30 -2.89 -15.99 2.37
CA GLU A 30 -1.65 -16.73 2.14
C GLU A 30 -0.40 -15.98 2.62
N MET A 31 -0.58 -14.75 3.12
CA MET A 31 0.53 -13.96 3.68
C MET A 31 0.89 -14.46 5.08
N THR A 32 2.19 -14.60 5.33
CA THR A 32 2.75 -14.71 6.68
C THR A 32 2.47 -13.43 7.47
N ALA A 33 2.57 -13.48 8.81
CA ALA A 33 2.38 -12.28 9.64
C ALA A 33 3.39 -11.16 9.29
N ALA A 34 4.62 -11.52 8.92
CA ALA A 34 5.62 -10.55 8.48
C ALA A 34 5.27 -9.89 7.14
N GLU A 35 4.92 -10.70 6.12
CA GLU A 35 4.47 -10.17 4.82
C GLU A 35 3.22 -9.30 4.97
N PHE A 36 2.25 -9.74 5.78
CA PHE A 36 1.04 -8.98 6.07
C PHE A 36 1.35 -7.65 6.76
N SER A 37 2.25 -7.63 7.75
CA SER A 37 2.66 -6.37 8.40
C SER A 37 3.28 -5.41 7.40
N VAL A 38 4.16 -5.87 6.50
CA VAL A 38 4.77 -5.02 5.47
C VAL A 38 3.71 -4.48 4.51
N TYR A 39 2.78 -5.35 4.10
CA TYR A 39 1.70 -4.98 3.20
C TYR A 39 0.79 -3.90 3.82
N VAL A 40 0.35 -4.09 5.07
CA VAL A 40 -0.51 -3.12 5.78
C VAL A 40 0.19 -1.76 5.92
N HIS A 41 1.47 -1.74 6.29
CA HIS A 41 2.25 -0.50 6.36
C HIS A 41 2.36 0.20 5.01
N SER A 42 2.61 -0.57 3.94
CA SER A 42 2.70 -0.02 2.59
C SER A 42 1.39 0.65 2.16
N VAL A 43 0.26 -0.03 2.36
CA VAL A 43 -1.07 0.50 2.03
C VAL A 43 -1.40 1.70 2.90
N TYR A 44 -1.16 1.63 4.22
CA TYR A 44 -1.40 2.74 5.15
C TYR A 44 -0.61 3.99 4.74
N ASN A 45 0.70 3.86 4.51
CA ASN A 45 1.56 4.98 4.16
C ASN A 45 1.14 5.61 2.83
N SER A 46 0.87 4.78 1.81
CA SER A 46 0.40 5.27 0.51
C SER A 46 -0.91 6.07 0.64
N GLN A 47 -1.86 5.58 1.43
CA GLN A 47 -3.14 6.28 1.64
C GLN A 47 -3.00 7.54 2.50
N TYR A 48 -2.11 7.51 3.49
CA TYR A 48 -1.81 8.68 4.30
C TYR A 48 -1.15 9.79 3.46
N ASP A 49 -0.18 9.43 2.62
CA ASP A 49 0.47 10.37 1.71
C ASP A 49 -0.54 10.99 0.74
N GLN A 50 -1.40 10.17 0.14
CA GLN A 50 -2.48 10.67 -0.73
C GLN A 50 -3.42 11.61 0.02
N TYR A 51 -3.86 11.23 1.22
CA TYR A 51 -4.68 12.10 2.06
C TYR A 51 -4.00 13.46 2.33
N MET A 52 -2.69 13.46 2.62
CA MET A 52 -1.93 14.68 2.88
C MET A 52 -1.78 15.57 1.63
N VAL A 53 -1.83 15.00 0.43
CA VAL A 53 -1.88 15.75 -0.83
C VAL A 53 -3.28 16.31 -1.06
N ASP A 54 -4.32 15.48 -0.90
CA ASP A 54 -5.71 15.84 -1.16
C ASP A 54 -6.19 16.98 -0.25
N VAL A 55 -5.85 16.95 1.05
CA VAL A 55 -6.23 18.03 2.00
C VAL A 55 -5.55 19.37 1.71
N LYS A 56 -4.48 19.38 0.91
CA LYS A 56 -3.77 20.60 0.51
C LYS A 56 -4.33 21.18 -0.80
N GLN A 57 -5.22 20.48 -1.49
CA GLN A 57 -5.81 20.99 -2.72
C GLN A 57 -6.68 22.22 -2.42
N PRO A 58 -6.47 23.35 -3.13
CA PRO A 58 -7.34 24.49 -3.00
C PRO A 58 -8.72 24.18 -3.60
N ASN A 59 -9.79 24.74 -3.02
CA ASN A 59 -11.16 24.67 -3.53
C ASN A 59 -11.78 23.26 -3.58
N LEU A 60 -11.59 22.46 -2.53
CA LEU A 60 -12.31 21.19 -2.37
C LEU A 60 -13.84 21.42 -2.30
N SER A 61 -14.59 20.61 -3.05
CA SER A 61 -16.05 20.55 -2.92
C SER A 61 -16.46 19.96 -1.56
N GLU A 62 -17.70 20.18 -1.14
CA GLU A 62 -18.21 19.61 0.12
C GLU A 62 -18.20 18.07 0.10
N ASP A 63 -18.47 17.46 -1.06
CA ASP A 63 -18.40 16.01 -1.22
C ASP A 63 -16.96 15.49 -1.05
N GLN A 64 -15.97 16.19 -1.63
CA GLN A 64 -14.55 15.84 -1.46
C GLN A 64 -14.11 15.98 0.00
N LYS A 65 -14.56 17.04 0.71
CA LYS A 65 -14.29 17.21 2.14
C LYS A 65 -14.90 16.09 2.97
N SER A 66 -16.11 15.65 2.63
CA SER A 66 -16.77 14.52 3.30
C SER A 66 -15.98 13.23 3.13
N ILE A 67 -15.55 12.91 1.90
CA ILE A 67 -14.69 11.75 1.62
C ILE A 67 -13.37 11.82 2.40
N LEU A 68 -12.73 12.99 2.43
CA LEU A 68 -11.47 13.17 3.18
C LEU A 68 -11.66 13.03 4.69
N LYS A 69 -12.81 13.45 5.24
CA LYS A 69 -13.14 13.23 6.65
C LYS A 69 -13.30 11.75 6.97
N ILE A 70 -13.96 10.99 6.08
CA ILE A 70 -14.08 9.53 6.21
C ILE A 70 -12.69 8.89 6.11
N LYS A 71 -11.90 9.24 5.10
CA LYS A 71 -10.52 8.73 4.91
C LYS A 71 -9.65 8.98 6.14
N LYS A 72 -9.68 10.20 6.70
CA LYS A 72 -8.99 10.54 7.95
C LYS A 72 -9.41 9.64 9.12
N THR A 73 -10.71 9.39 9.25
CA THR A 73 -11.27 8.57 10.34
C THR A 73 -10.75 7.14 10.22
N VAL A 74 -10.80 6.54 9.03
CA VAL A 74 -10.29 5.17 8.79
C VAL A 74 -8.78 5.08 9.00
N LEU A 75 -8.01 6.06 8.53
CA LEU A 75 -6.56 6.13 8.77
C LEU A 75 -6.25 6.20 10.27
N THR A 76 -6.96 7.04 11.01
CA THR A 76 -6.77 7.16 12.47
C THR A 76 -7.13 5.86 13.19
N GLU A 77 -8.20 5.19 12.78
CA GLU A 77 -8.62 3.89 13.32
C GLU A 77 -7.61 2.77 13.05
N MET A 78 -6.90 2.82 11.91
CA MET A 78 -5.90 1.83 11.50
C MET A 78 -4.60 1.90 12.31
N TYR A 79 -4.20 3.10 12.75
CA TYR A 79 -2.85 3.35 13.26
C TYR A 79 -2.49 2.45 14.44
N ASP A 80 -3.27 2.45 15.52
CA ASP A 80 -2.96 1.68 16.72
C ASP A 80 -2.99 0.16 16.48
N PRO A 81 -4.04 -0.43 15.83
CA PRO A 81 -4.05 -1.84 15.51
C PRO A 81 -2.88 -2.29 14.63
N MET A 82 -2.52 -1.49 13.62
CA MET A 82 -1.37 -1.76 12.75
C MET A 82 -0.07 -1.76 13.56
N MET A 83 0.16 -0.73 14.38
CA MET A 83 1.36 -0.61 15.20
C MET A 83 1.48 -1.75 16.21
N LEU A 84 0.38 -2.13 16.85
CA LEU A 84 0.33 -3.27 17.75
C LEU A 84 0.66 -4.57 17.01
N PHE A 85 0.03 -4.81 15.85
CA PHE A 85 0.29 -6.00 15.04
C PHE A 85 1.77 -6.10 14.64
N THR A 86 2.36 -4.99 14.19
CA THR A 86 3.79 -4.91 13.85
C THR A 86 4.68 -5.15 15.06
N SER A 87 4.27 -4.73 16.26
CA SER A 87 5.03 -4.99 17.49
C SER A 87 5.12 -6.48 17.81
N TYR A 88 4.02 -7.22 17.69
CA TYR A 88 4.01 -8.69 17.82
C TYR A 88 4.98 -9.33 16.82
N VAL A 89 4.88 -8.96 15.54
CA VAL A 89 5.76 -9.48 14.48
C VAL A 89 7.23 -9.19 14.78
N LYS A 90 7.57 -7.96 15.18
CA LYS A 90 8.95 -7.55 15.48
C LYS A 90 9.54 -8.28 16.69
N THR A 91 8.71 -8.65 17.65
CA THR A 91 9.13 -9.40 18.84
C THR A 91 9.16 -10.91 18.62
N GLY A 92 8.78 -11.39 17.42
CA GLY A 92 8.70 -12.81 17.10
C GLY A 92 7.50 -13.52 17.74
N VAL A 93 6.56 -12.77 18.32
CA VAL A 93 5.34 -13.29 18.93
C VAL A 93 4.24 -13.36 17.87
N ILE A 94 3.47 -14.46 17.88
CA ILE A 94 2.33 -14.63 16.98
C ILE A 94 1.24 -13.62 17.37
N PRO A 95 0.82 -12.72 16.48
CA PRO A 95 -0.27 -11.79 16.76
C PRO A 95 -1.59 -12.54 16.96
N PRO A 96 -2.49 -12.08 17.86
CA PRO A 96 -3.83 -12.67 18.00
C PRO A 96 -4.65 -12.57 16.70
N ASP A 97 -5.44 -13.60 16.40
CA ASP A 97 -6.27 -13.63 15.19
C ASP A 97 -7.30 -12.48 15.16
N GLU A 98 -7.85 -12.11 16.31
CA GLU A 98 -8.75 -10.95 16.44
C GLU A 98 -8.09 -9.65 16.00
N LEU A 99 -6.80 -9.47 16.32
CA LEU A 99 -6.04 -8.31 15.89
C LEU A 99 -5.79 -8.34 14.38
N ARG A 100 -5.45 -9.51 13.83
CA ARG A 100 -5.30 -9.69 12.38
C ARG A 100 -6.61 -9.35 11.66
N MET A 101 -7.73 -9.90 12.10
CA MET A 101 -9.05 -9.64 11.53
C MET A 101 -9.43 -8.16 11.62
N ARG A 102 -9.16 -7.51 12.77
CA ARG A 102 -9.42 -6.08 12.94
C ARG A 102 -8.62 -5.25 11.93
N VAL A 103 -7.33 -5.52 11.78
CA VAL A 103 -6.48 -4.85 10.79
C VAL A 103 -6.98 -5.11 9.37
N THR A 104 -7.31 -6.37 9.03
CA THR A 104 -7.87 -6.72 7.72
C THR A 104 -9.18 -5.97 7.42
N ASN A 105 -10.09 -5.86 8.38
CA ASN A 105 -11.37 -5.17 8.19
C ASN A 105 -11.19 -3.67 7.94
N ILE A 106 -10.29 -3.01 8.68
CA ILE A 106 -9.99 -1.59 8.47
C ILE A 106 -9.28 -1.41 7.12
N LEU A 107 -8.39 -2.34 6.74
CA LEU A 107 -7.68 -2.31 5.46
C LEU A 107 -8.64 -2.40 4.28
N SER A 108 -9.64 -3.28 4.34
CA SER A 108 -10.67 -3.39 3.30
C SER A 108 -11.43 -2.08 3.10
N ARG A 109 -11.84 -1.42 4.20
CA ARG A 109 -12.49 -0.10 4.15
C ARG A 109 -11.59 0.95 3.52
N LEU A 110 -10.29 0.93 3.84
CA LEU A 110 -9.31 1.85 3.29
C LEU A 110 -9.12 1.65 1.77
N ILE A 111 -9.15 0.40 1.31
CA ILE A 111 -9.08 0.04 -0.12
C ILE A 111 -10.36 0.43 -0.86
N GLU A 112 -11.53 0.30 -0.25
CA GLU A 112 -12.79 0.72 -0.86
C GLU A 112 -12.84 2.22 -1.13
N LEU A 113 -12.23 3.04 -0.26
CA LEU A 113 -12.10 4.48 -0.45
C LEU A 113 -11.15 4.87 -1.61
N MET A 114 -10.53 3.90 -2.29
CA MET A 114 -9.70 4.11 -3.48
C MET A 114 -10.47 3.96 -4.80
N LYS A 115 -11.67 3.37 -4.79
CA LYS A 115 -12.49 3.12 -5.98
C LYS A 115 -13.39 4.32 -6.29
#